data_AF-A0A954M6V6-F1
#
_entry.id   AF-A0A954M6V6-F1
#
_cell.length_a   1.000
_cell.length_b   1.000
_cell.length_c   1.000
_cell.angle_alpha   90.00
_cell.angle_beta   90.00
_cell.angle_gamma   90.00
#
_symmetry.space_group_name_H-M   'P 1'
#
loop_
_entity.id
_entity.type
_entity.pdbx_description
1 polymer ?
#
loop_
_entity_poly.entity_id
_entity_poly.type
_entity_poly.pdbx_seq_one_letter_code
_entity_poly.pdbx_strand_id
1 'polypeptide(L)' 'MLPDRFRCLLVEKHHDQVTASFTTRATRELPPDEVTIQVRASSLNYKDALATQGHPGIVHKFPHVPGIDAWGIVAAADDA' A
#
# COMPACT_ATOMS: atom_id res chain seq x y z
N MET A 1 5.86 -16.61 9.93
CA MET A 1 5.18 -17.03 8.69
C MET A 1 4.35 -15.85 8.21
N LEU A 2 4.50 -15.44 6.96
CA LEU A 2 3.72 -14.35 6.37
C LEU A 2 2.24 -14.75 6.29
N PRO A 3 1.28 -13.86 6.63
CA PRO A 3 -0.13 -14.16 6.45
C PRO A 3 -0.47 -14.26 4.95
N ASP A 4 -1.49 -15.04 4.59
CA ASP A 4 -1.94 -15.16 3.19
C ASP A 4 -2.53 -13.87 2.62
N ARG A 5 -2.97 -12.97 3.51
CA ARG A 5 -3.64 -11.71 3.17
C ARG A 5 -3.21 -10.59 4.12
N PHE A 6 -3.29 -9.36 3.61
CA PHE A 6 -3.06 -8.14 4.40
C PHE A 6 -4.15 -7.10 4.13
N ARG A 7 -4.41 -6.26 5.14
CA ARG A 7 -5.35 -5.15 5.03
C ARG A 7 -4.59 -3.90 4.57
N CYS A 8 -5.15 -3.17 3.61
CA CYS A 8 -4.60 -1.91 3.12
C CYS A 8 -5.71 -0.91 2.80
N LEU A 9 -5.34 0.36 2.64
CA LEU A 9 -6.17 1.36 1.98
C LEU A 9 -5.89 1.24 0.48
N LEU A 10 -6.91 0.96 -0.33
CA LEU A 10 -6.77 0.85 -1.77
C LEU A 10 -7.46 2.05 -2.43
N VAL A 11 -6.71 2.74 -3.27
CA VAL A 11 -7.19 3.81 -4.13
C VAL A 11 -7.43 3.24 -5.52
N GLU A 12 -8.66 3.33 -5.99
CA GLU A 12 -9.09 2.85 -7.29
C GLU A 12 -9.64 4.01 -8.11
N LYS A 13 -9.57 3.87 -9.44
CA LYS A 13 -10.14 4.83 -10.37
C LYS A 13 -11.05 4.10 -11.35
N HIS A 14 -12.32 4.48 -11.37
CA HIS A 14 -13.32 4.00 -12.32
C HIS A 14 -13.83 5.18 -13.13
N HIS A 15 -13.51 5.21 -14.43
CA HIS A 15 -13.71 6.39 -15.28
C HIS A 15 -13.05 7.63 -14.66
N ASP A 16 -13.83 8.65 -14.30
CA ASP A 16 -13.33 9.89 -13.67
C ASP A 16 -13.48 9.91 -12.14
N GLN A 17 -14.03 8.83 -11.55
CA GLN A 17 -14.21 8.75 -10.11
C GLN A 17 -13.05 8.02 -9.44
N VAL A 18 -12.44 8.68 -8.47
CA VAL A 18 -11.43 8.08 -7.57
C VAL A 18 -12.10 7.73 -6.26
N THR A 19 -11.85 6.53 -5.76
CA THR A 19 -12.34 6.04 -4.47
C THR A 19 -11.20 5.49 -3.65
N ALA A 20 -11.21 5.73 -2.35
CA ALA A 20 -10.28 5.15 -1.40
C ALA A 20 -11.05 4.33 -0.36
N SER A 21 -10.73 3.06 -0.19
CA SER A 21 -11.43 2.18 0.75
C SER A 21 -10.49 1.18 1.39
N PHE A 22 -10.78 0.80 2.64
CA PHE A 22 -10.04 -0.29 3.28
C PHE A 22 -10.49 -1.63 2.69
N THR A 23 -9.51 -2.41 2.25
CA THR A 23 -9.74 -3.73 1.67
C THR A 23 -8.67 -4.71 2.14
N THR A 24 -8.84 -5.98 1.78
CA THR A 24 -7.90 -7.05 2.09
C THR A 24 -7.37 -7.66 0.79
N ARG A 25 -6.07 -7.61 0.56
CA ARG A 25 -5.39 -8.16 -0.63
C ARG A 25 -4.59 -9.41 -0.29
N ALA A 26 -4.29 -10.25 -1.29
CA ALA A 26 -3.46 -11.42 -1.06
C ALA A 26 -1.98 -11.03 -1.00
N THR A 27 -1.23 -11.63 -0.08
CA THR A 27 0.21 -11.33 0.11
C THR A 27 1.05 -11.68 -1.12
N ARG A 28 0.61 -12.66 -1.92
CA ARG A 28 1.23 -13.00 -3.22
C ARG A 28 1.17 -11.88 -4.27
N GLU A 29 0.38 -10.82 -4.02
CA GLU A 29 0.28 -9.66 -4.91
C GLU A 29 1.33 -8.60 -4.57
N LEU A 30 2.08 -8.76 -3.48
CA LEU A 30 3.21 -7.89 -3.20
C LEU A 30 4.23 -7.98 -4.34
N PRO A 31 4.87 -6.87 -4.71
CA PRO A 31 5.99 -6.89 -5.65
C PRO A 31 7.10 -7.82 -5.14
N PRO A 32 7.90 -8.39 -6.05
CA PRO A 32 9.10 -9.11 -5.67
C PRO A 32 10.13 -8.10 -5.14
N ASP A 33 10.37 -8.11 -3.83
CA ASP A 33 11.29 -7.21 -3.13
C ASP A 33 12.10 -7.98 -2.07
N GLU A 34 13.26 -7.45 -1.70
CA GLU A 34 14.23 -8.10 -0.78
C GLU A 34 13.72 -8.24 0.66
N VAL A 35 12.86 -7.35 1.14
CA VAL A 35 12.40 -7.34 2.55
C VAL A 35 10.89 -7.13 2.62
N THR A 36 10.21 -8.05 3.30
CA THR A 36 8.79 -7.90 3.63
C THR A 36 8.62 -7.50 5.09
N ILE A 37 7.95 -6.37 5.32
CA ILE A 37 7.69 -5.83 6.66
C ILE A 37 6.22 -6.06 7.05
N GLN A 38 5.99 -6.69 8.20
CA GLN A 38 4.70 -6.67 8.85
C GLN A 38 4.50 -5.31 9.53
N VAL A 39 3.86 -4.39 8.81
CA VAL A 39 3.57 -3.02 9.27
C VAL A 39 2.72 -3.04 10.55
N ARG A 40 3.14 -2.26 11.55
CA ARG A 40 2.44 -2.08 12.83
C ARG A 40 1.97 -0.64 13.02
N ALA A 41 2.69 0.31 12.46
CA ALA A 41 2.32 1.71 12.43
C ALA A 41 2.86 2.36 11.15
N SER A 42 2.22 3.45 10.74
CA SER A 42 2.65 4.34 9.67
C SER A 42 2.22 5.75 10.08
N SER A 43 2.93 6.76 9.62
CA SER A 43 2.52 8.14 9.83
C SER A 43 1.43 8.53 8.83
N LEU A 44 0.76 9.65 9.09
CA LEU A 44 -0.19 10.23 8.16
C LEU A 44 0.35 11.56 7.65
N ASN A 45 0.67 11.61 6.37
CA ASN A 45 1.20 12.78 5.71
C ASN A 45 0.16 13.45 4.82
N TYR A 46 0.37 14.73 4.50
CA TYR A 46 -0.47 15.45 3.54
C TYR A 46 -0.50 14.77 2.16
N LYS A 47 0.62 14.15 1.76
CA LYS A 47 0.71 13.42 0.49
C LYS A 47 -0.22 12.20 0.44
N ASP A 48 -0.51 11.58 1.57
CA ASP A 48 -1.44 10.45 1.62
C ASP A 48 -2.86 10.91 1.31
N ALA A 49 -3.26 12.09 1.81
CA ALA A 49 -4.56 12.69 1.45
C ALA A 49 -4.65 13.06 -0.04
N LEU A 50 -3.56 13.55 -0.65
CA LEU A 50 -3.52 13.77 -2.09
C LEU A 50 -3.60 12.45 -2.88
N ALA A 51 -2.96 11.40 -2.37
CA ALA A 51 -2.97 10.08 -2.99
C ALA A 51 -4.38 9.46 -2.98
N THR A 52 -5.15 9.60 -1.89
CA THR A 52 -6.53 9.10 -1.82
C THR A 52 -7.48 9.81 -2.77
N GLN A 53 -7.13 11.01 -3.23
CA GLN A 53 -7.85 11.77 -4.26
C GLN A 53 -7.34 11.48 -5.68
N GLY A 54 -6.31 10.64 -5.83
CA GLY A 54 -5.73 10.31 -7.14
C GLY A 54 -4.99 11.47 -7.78
N HIS A 55 -4.40 12.37 -6.98
CA HIS A 55 -3.67 13.53 -7.49
C HIS A 55 -2.56 13.10 -8.46
N PRO A 56 -2.50 13.63 -9.70
CA PRO A 56 -1.65 13.11 -10.78
C PRO A 56 -0.14 13.28 -10.52
N GLY A 57 0.24 14.21 -9.64
CA GLY A 57 1.62 14.37 -9.17
C GLY A 57 2.06 13.38 -8.08
N ILE A 58 1.16 12.53 -7.59
CA ILE A 58 1.42 11.54 -6.53
C ILE A 58 1.08 10.12 -7.01
N VAL A 59 -0.09 9.93 -7.63
CA VAL A 59 -0.57 8.63 -8.11
C VAL A 59 -0.47 8.57 -9.62
N HIS A 60 0.39 7.67 -10.11
CA HIS A 60 0.60 7.47 -11.55
C HIS A 60 -0.05 6.19 -12.11
N LYS A 61 -0.39 5.24 -11.23
CA LYS A 61 -0.99 3.95 -11.60
C LYS A 61 -2.10 3.61 -10.62
N PHE A 62 -3.21 3.06 -11.12
CA PHE A 62 -4.29 2.49 -10.31
C PHE A 62 -4.37 0.98 -10.59
N PRO A 63 -4.76 0.17 -9.59
CA PRO A 63 -5.02 0.55 -8.19
C PRO A 63 -3.72 0.91 -7.43
N HIS A 64 -3.82 1.72 -6.38
CA HIS A 64 -2.68 2.22 -5.61
C HIS A 64 -2.89 2.05 -4.10
N VAL A 65 -1.85 1.61 -3.39
CA VAL A 65 -1.82 1.59 -1.92
C VAL A 65 -0.93 2.75 -1.45
N PRO A 66 -1.49 3.81 -0.83
CA PRO A 66 -0.72 4.96 -0.36
C PRO A 66 -0.03 4.67 0.99
N GLY A 67 0.89 5.55 1.36
CA GLY A 67 1.76 5.43 2.53
C GLY A 67 3.22 5.42 2.13
N ILE A 68 4.01 6.38 2.63
CA ILE A 68 5.44 6.54 2.25
C ILE A 68 6.41 6.14 3.36
N ASP A 69 5.92 5.91 4.57
CA ASP A 69 6.71 5.46 5.70
C ASP A 69 5.96 4.38 6.48
N ALA A 70 6.71 3.54 7.18
CA ALA A 70 6.16 2.48 8.01
C ALA A 70 7.13 2.10 9.12
N TRP A 71 6.58 1.62 10.22
CA TRP A 71 7.29 0.91 11.28
C TRP A 71 6.66 -0.47 11.47
N GLY A 72 7.49 -1.49 11.61
CA GLY A 72 7.01 -2.86 11.72
C GLY A 72 8.13 -3.85 12.00
N ILE A 73 7.79 -5.12 11.87
CA ILE A 73 8.69 -6.25 12.10
C ILE A 73 9.07 -6.84 10.75
N VAL A 74 10.35 -7.15 10.54
CA VAL A 74 10.79 -7.90 9.36
C VAL A 74 10.15 -9.29 9.41
N ALA A 75 9.30 -9.59 8.44
CA ALA A 75 8.55 -10.85 8.36
C ALA A 75 9.20 -11.87 7.42
N ALA A 76 9.91 -11.37 6.41
CA ALA A 76 10.80 -12.13 5.54
C ALA A 76 11.88 -11.19 5.00
N ALA A 77 13.05 -11.76 4.73
CA ALA A 77 14.12 -11.11 3.99
C ALA A 77 14.74 -12.17 3.08
N ASP A 78 14.91 -11.85 1.82
CA ASP A 78 15.59 -12.69 0.84
C ASP A 78 17.03 -12.19 0.73
N ASP A 79 17.99 -13.05 1.11
CA ASP A 79 19.41 -12.83 0.83
C ASP A 79 19.69 -13.34 -0.60
N ALA A 80 19.52 -12.47 -1.60
CA ALA A 80 20.00 -12.73 -2.96
C ALA A 80 21.49 -12.39 -3.08
#